data_AF-A0A965NV36-F1
#
_entry.id   AF-A0A965NV36-F1
#
_cell.length_a   1.000
_cell.length_b   1.000
_cell.length_c   1.000
_cell.angle_alpha   90.00
_cell.angle_beta   90.00
_cell.angle_gamma   90.00
#
_symmetry.space_group_name_H-M   'P 1'
#
loop_
_entity.id
_entity.type
_entity.pdbx_description
1 polymer ?
#
loop_
_entity_poly.entity_id
_entity_poly.type
_entity_poly.pdbx_seq_one_letter_code
_entity_poly.pdbx_strand_id
1 'polypeptide(L)'
;MNYLGLGVHGFPNLFTVTGPGSPSVLTNMIVSIEHHVEWITECLAWMKSNGKTTIEADSAAQDSWVQHVNAVAGMTLYTSCSSWYVGANVPGKPRVFMPLPGFPAYAQRCAEVVQNGYRGFLT
;
A
#
# COMPACT_ATOMS: atom_id res chain seq x y z
N MET A 1 -7.82 -4.05 4.86
CA MET A 1 -6.37 -3.81 4.66
C MET A 1 -6.18 -3.69 3.16
N ASN A 2 -5.38 -2.76 2.65
CA ASN A 2 -5.48 -2.13 1.31
C ASN A 2 -4.61 -2.79 0.23
N TYR A 3 -4.62 -2.26 -1.00
CA TYR A 3 -3.69 -2.64 -2.08
C TYR A 3 -2.54 -1.62 -2.19
N LEU A 4 -1.30 -2.10 -2.12
CA LEU A 4 -0.05 -1.31 -2.16
C LEU A 4 0.09 -0.24 -1.06
N GLY A 5 -0.81 -0.16 -0.08
CA GLY A 5 -0.88 1.01 0.80
C GLY A 5 -1.35 2.29 0.11
N LEU A 6 -1.94 2.16 -1.10
CA LEU A 6 -2.36 3.28 -1.94
C LEU A 6 -3.87 3.32 -2.15
N GLY A 7 -4.54 2.19 -2.39
CA GLY A 7 -5.98 2.15 -2.66
C GLY A 7 -6.71 1.09 -1.84
N VAL A 8 -8.00 1.32 -1.56
CA VAL A 8 -8.81 0.42 -0.72
C VAL A 8 -10.04 -0.04 -1.51
N HIS A 9 -10.30 -1.35 -1.52
CA HIS A 9 -11.52 -1.90 -2.10
C HIS A 9 -12.75 -1.35 -1.37
N GLY A 10 -13.79 -0.98 -2.12
CA GLY A 10 -14.99 -0.30 -1.63
C GLY A 10 -14.88 1.24 -1.55
N PHE A 11 -13.71 1.81 -1.86
CA PHE A 11 -13.45 3.26 -1.82
C PHE A 11 -12.84 3.75 -3.14
N PRO A 12 -13.64 3.84 -4.22
CA PRO A 12 -13.14 4.30 -5.52
C PRO A 12 -12.61 5.73 -5.44
N ASN A 13 -11.57 6.01 -6.22
CA ASN A 13 -10.89 7.32 -6.32
C ASN A 13 -10.32 7.86 -5.00
N LEU A 14 -10.24 7.04 -3.94
CA LEU A 14 -9.58 7.38 -2.69
C LEU A 14 -8.17 6.81 -2.67
N PHE A 15 -7.18 7.68 -2.47
CA PHE A 15 -5.78 7.29 -2.28
C PHE A 15 -5.26 7.62 -0.89
N THR A 16 -4.31 6.83 -0.40
CA THR A 16 -3.57 7.09 0.84
C THR A 16 -2.08 7.31 0.58
N VAL A 17 -1.49 8.32 1.23
CA VAL A 17 -0.05 8.59 1.19
C VAL A 17 0.59 8.10 2.48
N THR A 18 1.65 7.29 2.37
CA THR A 18 2.35 6.67 3.53
C THR A 18 1.44 5.92 4.51
N GLY A 19 0.36 5.32 4.01
CA GLY A 19 -0.59 4.56 4.82
C GLY A 19 -0.09 3.16 5.25
N PRO A 20 -0.92 2.41 6.01
CA PRO A 20 -0.67 0.99 6.28
C PRO A 20 -0.51 0.22 4.96
N GLY A 21 0.23 -0.88 4.95
CA GLY A 21 0.45 -1.69 3.74
C GLY A 21 1.49 -1.13 2.78
N SER A 22 2.05 0.06 3.05
CA SER A 22 3.26 0.58 2.39
C SER A 22 4.45 0.63 3.37
N PRO A 23 5.67 0.95 2.89
CA PRO A 23 6.84 1.05 3.77
C PRO A 23 6.68 2.09 4.87
N SER A 24 6.00 3.20 4.56
CA SER A 24 5.60 4.23 5.52
C SER A 24 6.77 4.60 6.46
N VAL A 25 6.49 4.55 7.76
CA VAL A 25 7.34 4.82 8.92
C VAL A 25 8.59 3.94 9.05
N LEU A 26 8.75 2.88 8.26
CA LEU A 26 9.97 2.05 8.24
C LEU A 26 11.04 2.56 7.26
N THR A 27 10.83 3.75 6.68
CA THR A 27 11.72 4.36 5.70
C THR A 27 11.98 5.82 6.03
N ASN A 28 12.90 6.46 5.31
CA ASN A 28 12.90 7.91 5.26
C ASN A 28 11.56 8.36 4.66
N MET A 29 10.69 8.92 5.51
CA MET A 29 9.31 9.21 5.14
C MET A 29 9.21 10.18 3.97
N ILE A 30 10.16 11.12 3.82
CA ILE A 30 10.14 12.06 2.69
C ILE A 30 10.26 11.32 1.35
N VAL A 31 11.15 10.32 1.28
CA VAL A 31 11.33 9.48 0.08
C VAL A 31 10.06 8.70 -0.24
N SER A 32 9.42 8.13 0.79
CA SER A 32 8.15 7.41 0.61
C SER A 32 6.99 8.33 0.23
N ILE A 33 6.96 9.56 0.74
CA ILE A 33 5.94 10.57 0.40
C ILE A 33 6.10 10.96 -1.07
N GLU A 34 7.29 11.35 -1.50
CA GLU A 34 7.57 11.75 -2.89
C GLU A 34 7.18 10.63 -3.86
N HIS A 35 7.64 9.40 -3.60
CA HIS A 35 7.28 8.24 -4.41
C HIS A 35 5.76 7.99 -4.49
N HIS A 36 5.03 8.09 -3.37
CA HIS A 36 3.58 7.91 -3.37
C HIS A 36 2.87 9.02 -4.17
N VAL A 37 3.30 10.27 -3.99
CA VAL A 37 2.70 11.42 -4.68
C VAL A 37 2.95 11.33 -6.19
N GLU A 38 4.18 11.00 -6.61
CA GLU A 38 4.52 10.78 -8.01
C GLU A 38 3.66 9.67 -8.62
N TRP A 39 3.62 8.50 -7.97
CA TRP A 39 2.79 7.38 -8.44
C TRP A 39 1.31 7.76 -8.59
N ILE A 40 0.73 8.46 -7.61
CA ILE A 40 -0.69 8.87 -7.65
C ILE A 40 -0.93 9.89 -8.76
N THR A 41 -0.04 10.88 -8.92
CA THR A 41 -0.19 11.90 -9.96
C THR A 41 -0.03 11.31 -11.37
N GLU A 42 0.88 10.37 -11.57
CA GLU A 42 1.01 9.59 -12.80
C GLU A 42 -0.24 8.74 -13.08
N CYS A 43 -0.81 8.12 -12.04
CA CYS A 43 -2.08 7.38 -12.13
C CYS A 43 -3.22 8.26 -12.63
N LEU A 44 -3.38 9.44 -12.03
CA LEU A 44 -4.42 10.39 -12.41
C LEU A 44 -4.22 10.90 -13.84
N ALA A 45 -2.96 11.15 -14.25
CA ALA A 45 -2.63 11.56 -15.62
C ALA A 45 -2.96 10.45 -16.62
N TRP A 46 -2.63 9.20 -16.31
CA TRP A 46 -2.96 8.04 -17.14
C TRP A 46 -4.47 7.81 -17.23
N MET A 47 -5.21 7.92 -16.13
CA MET A 47 -6.66 7.81 -16.14
C MET A 47 -7.28 8.86 -17.06
N LYS A 48 -6.83 10.11 -16.94
CA LYS A 48 -7.30 11.22 -17.78
C LYS A 48 -7.01 10.99 -19.26
N SER A 49 -5.81 10.52 -19.63
CA SER A 49 -5.46 10.26 -21.02
C SER A 49 -6.20 9.07 -21.64
N ASN A 50 -6.67 8.14 -20.80
CA ASN A 50 -7.42 6.95 -21.22
C ASN A 50 -8.95 7.08 -21.01
N GLY A 51 -9.44 8.28 -20.70
CA GLY A 51 -10.88 8.53 -20.52
C GLY A 51 -11.50 7.78 -19.32
N LYS A 52 -10.70 7.42 -18.31
CA LYS A 52 -11.15 6.73 -17.10
C LYS A 52 -11.58 7.73 -16.03
N THR A 53 -12.71 7.48 -15.40
CA THR A 53 -13.29 8.34 -14.34
C THR A 53 -13.25 7.72 -12.95
N THR A 54 -13.02 6.42 -12.89
CA THR A 54 -13.05 5.63 -11.66
C THR A 54 -11.83 4.72 -11.63
N ILE A 55 -11.18 4.63 -10.48
CA ILE A 55 -10.18 3.62 -10.19
C ILE A 55 -10.43 3.06 -8.79
N GLU A 56 -10.41 1.75 -8.65
CA GLU A 56 -10.66 1.08 -7.38
C GLU A 56 -9.75 -0.13 -7.23
N ALA A 57 -9.25 -0.40 -6.02
CA ALA A 57 -8.50 -1.62 -5.77
C ALA A 57 -9.40 -2.85 -5.95
N ASP A 58 -8.93 -3.82 -6.72
CA ASP A 58 -9.56 -5.13 -6.82
C ASP A 58 -9.45 -5.87 -5.48
N SER A 59 -10.53 -6.54 -5.08
CA SER A 59 -10.60 -7.25 -3.79
C SER A 59 -9.56 -8.37 -3.68
N ALA A 60 -9.30 -9.13 -4.75
CA ALA A 60 -8.34 -10.22 -4.73
C ALA A 60 -6.89 -9.69 -4.73
N ALA A 61 -6.62 -8.61 -5.46
CA ALA A 61 -5.32 -7.93 -5.42
C ALA A 61 -5.03 -7.38 -4.01
N GLN A 62 -6.02 -6.77 -3.37
CA GLN A 62 -5.96 -6.34 -1.98
C GLN A 62 -5.63 -7.51 -1.04
N ASP A 63 -6.41 -8.59 -1.08
CA ASP A 63 -6.20 -9.74 -0.19
C ASP A 63 -4.83 -10.41 -0.40
N SER A 64 -4.38 -10.52 -1.65
CA SER A 64 -3.04 -11.01 -1.96
C SER A 64 -1.94 -10.10 -1.40
N TRP A 65 -2.13 -8.78 -1.44
CA TRP A 65 -1.18 -7.83 -0.87
C TRP A 65 -1.10 -7.93 0.65
N VAL A 66 -2.25 -8.08 1.31
CA VAL A 66 -2.34 -8.31 2.75
C VAL A 66 -1.57 -9.55 3.18
N GLN A 67 -1.75 -10.66 2.45
CA GLN A 67 -1.01 -11.89 2.71
C GLN A 67 0.49 -11.69 2.53
N HIS A 68 0.91 -10.96 1.49
CA HIS A 68 2.31 -10.63 1.25
C HIS A 68 2.91 -9.81 2.40
N VAL A 69 2.26 -8.72 2.82
CA VAL A 69 2.74 -7.87 3.93
C VAL A 69 2.92 -8.70 5.21
N ASN A 70 1.93 -9.53 5.54
CA ASN A 70 2.00 -10.42 6.71
C ASN A 70 3.13 -11.45 6.59
N ALA A 71 3.35 -12.03 5.41
CA ALA A 71 4.43 -12.99 5.18
C ALA A 71 5.81 -12.33 5.34
N VAL A 72 6.03 -11.14 4.75
CA VAL A 72 7.29 -10.40 4.91
C VAL A 72 7.51 -10.02 6.37
N ALA A 73 6.48 -9.53 7.06
CA ALA A 73 6.57 -9.18 8.48
C ALA A 73 6.89 -10.40 9.36
N GLY A 74 6.32 -11.58 9.05
CA GLY A 74 6.54 -12.83 9.77
C GLY A 74 7.97 -13.36 9.67
N MET A 75 8.76 -12.90 8.69
CA MET A 75 10.19 -13.22 8.57
C MET A 75 11.09 -12.29 9.41
N THR A 76 10.50 -11.40 10.21
CA THR A 76 11.23 -10.39 10.99
C THR A 76 10.87 -10.47 12.47
N LEU A 77 11.66 -9.80 13.32
CA LEU A 77 11.36 -9.62 14.74
C LEU A 77 10.33 -8.51 15.01
N TYR A 78 9.86 -7.79 13.98
CA TYR A 78 8.93 -6.67 14.20
C TYR A 78 7.59 -7.11 14.80
N THR A 79 7.18 -8.36 14.53
CA THR A 79 5.91 -8.93 15.01
C THR A 79 5.99 -9.48 16.43
N SER A 80 7.20 -9.76 16.95
CA SER A 80 7.38 -10.37 18.28
C SER A 80 7.34 -9.37 19.44
N CYS A 81 7.41 -8.07 19.16
CA CYS A 81 7.44 -7.02 20.17
C CYS A 81 6.14 -6.20 20.19
N SER A 82 5.67 -5.86 21.38
CA SER A 82 4.52 -4.94 21.51
C SER A 82 4.93 -3.54 21.10
N SER A 83 4.31 -3.01 20.05
CA SER A 83 4.57 -1.67 19.53
C SER A 83 3.30 -1.05 18.95
N TRP A 84 3.35 0.24 18.63
CA TRP A 84 2.26 0.90 17.92
C TRP A 84 2.13 0.40 16.47
N TYR A 85 3.18 -0.17 15.87
CA TYR A 85 3.12 -0.80 14.53
C TYR A 85 2.15 -1.99 14.48
N VAL A 86 1.98 -2.68 15.60
CA VAL A 86 1.06 -3.81 15.76
C VAL A 86 -0.22 -3.40 16.50
N GLY A 87 -0.48 -2.10 16.69
CA GLY A 87 -1.68 -1.60 17.36
C GLY A 87 -1.76 -1.92 18.87
N ALA A 88 -0.68 -2.40 19.48
CA ALA A 88 -0.64 -2.77 20.90
C ALA A 88 -0.80 -1.58 21.86
N ASN A 89 -0.71 -0.35 21.33
CA ASN A 89 -0.87 0.89 22.08
C ASN A 89 -2.34 1.25 22.39
N VAL A 90 -3.32 0.55 21.81
CA VAL A 90 -4.75 0.82 22.03
C VAL A 90 -5.46 -0.45 22.51
N PRO A 91 -5.98 -0.48 23.75
CA PRO A 91 -6.76 -1.62 24.25
C PRO A 91 -7.95 -1.96 23.33
N GLY A 92 -8.14 -3.25 23.04
CA GLY A 92 -9.23 -3.73 22.17
C GLY A 92 -8.97 -3.61 20.67
N LYS A 93 -7.87 -2.96 20.23
CA LYS A 93 -7.51 -2.89 18.81
C LYS A 93 -6.88 -4.21 18.33
N PRO A 94 -7.25 -4.71 17.13
CA PRO A 94 -6.60 -5.87 16.54
C PRO A 94 -5.09 -5.72 16.44
N ARG A 95 -4.35 -6.78 16.77
CA ARG A 95 -2.89 -6.82 16.66
C ARG A 95 -2.47 -7.29 15.28
N VAL A 96 -2.18 -6.33 14.40
CA VAL A 96 -1.77 -6.59 13.01
C VAL A 96 -0.60 -5.68 12.67
N PHE A 97 0.47 -6.23 12.10
CA PHE A 97 1.59 -5.44 11.64
C PHE A 97 1.17 -4.60 10.43
N MET A 98 1.24 -3.27 10.59
CA MET A 98 0.68 -2.34 9.61
C MET A 98 1.65 -1.96 8.47
N PRO A 99 2.97 -1.76 8.66
CA PRO A 99 3.87 -1.38 7.57
C PRO A 99 4.36 -2.57 6.74
N LEU A 100 4.90 -2.31 5.55
CA LEU A 100 5.67 -3.28 4.77
C LEU A 100 7.19 -3.06 4.97
N PRO A 101 7.98 -4.05 5.41
CA PRO A 101 9.43 -3.89 5.47
C PRO A 101 10.06 -3.82 4.07
N GLY A 102 10.90 -2.80 3.84
CA GLY A 102 11.71 -2.65 2.62
C GLY A 102 11.12 -1.70 1.58
N PHE A 103 11.92 -0.74 1.12
CA PHE A 103 11.52 0.27 0.12
C PHE A 103 11.82 -0.12 -1.34
N PRO A 104 13.03 -0.59 -1.72
CA PRO A 104 13.34 -0.84 -3.14
C PRO A 104 12.42 -1.86 -3.81
N ALA A 105 12.12 -2.97 -3.11
CA ALA A 105 11.19 -3.99 -3.61
C ALA A 105 9.75 -3.46 -3.72
N TYR A 106 9.34 -2.58 -2.80
CA TYR A 106 8.04 -1.91 -2.87
C TYR A 106 7.96 -0.98 -4.09
N ALA A 107 8.96 -0.14 -4.30
CA ALA A 107 9.02 0.76 -5.46
C ALA A 107 9.01 -0.02 -6.78
N GLN A 108 9.75 -1.13 -6.86
CA GLN A 108 9.72 -2.03 -8.01
C GLN A 108 8.32 -2.60 -8.26
N ARG A 109 7.62 -3.06 -7.21
CA ARG A 109 6.24 -3.56 -7.33
C ARG A 109 5.30 -2.48 -7.85
N CYS A 110 5.42 -1.24 -7.36
CA CYS A 110 4.62 -0.12 -7.84
C CYS A 110 4.87 0.18 -9.32
N ALA A 111 6.14 0.13 -9.76
CA ALA A 111 6.51 0.29 -11.16
C ALA A 111 5.95 -0.84 -12.05
N GLU A 112 6.01 -2.09 -11.60
CA GLU A 112 5.40 -3.23 -12.30
C GLU A 112 3.88 -3.03 -12.50
N VAL A 113 3.19 -2.50 -11.48
CA VAL A 113 1.75 -2.21 -11.57
C VAL A 113 1.46 -1.15 -12.63
N VAL A 114 2.24 -0.07 -12.67
CA VAL A 114 2.11 0.98 -13.70
C VAL A 114 2.35 0.42 -15.10
N GLN A 115 3.45 -0.33 -15.28
CA GLN A 115 3.81 -0.95 -16.56
C GLN A 115 2.74 -1.91 -17.11
N ASN A 116 1.96 -2.51 -16.22
CA ASN A 116 0.87 -3.42 -16.57
C ASN A 116 -0.52 -2.75 -16.56
N GLY A 117 -0.58 -1.43 -16.81
CA GLY A 117 -1.83 -0.70 -16.92
C GLY A 117 -2.62 -0.63 -15.60
N TYR A 118 -1.90 -0.37 -14.50
CA TYR A 118 -2.45 -0.33 -13.14
C TYR A 118 -3.06 -1.67 -12.69
N ARG A 119 -2.37 -2.78 -13.00
CA ARG A 119 -2.80 -4.13 -12.61
C ARG A 119 -3.15 -4.23 -11.12
N GLY A 120 -4.30 -4.82 -10.82
CA GLY A 120 -4.86 -4.91 -9.47
C GLY A 120 -5.76 -3.75 -9.10
N PHE A 121 -5.95 -2.79 -10.01
CA PHE A 121 -7.02 -1.81 -9.97
C PHE A 121 -8.05 -2.07 -11.08
N LEU A 122 -9.32 -1.82 -10.76
CA LEU A 122 -10.44 -1.77 -11.69
C LEU A 122 -10.58 -0.33 -12.19
N THR A 123 -10.60 -0.11 -13.51
CA THR A 123 -10.64 1.23 -14.15
C THR A 123 -11.65 1.34 -15.27
#